data_AF-A0A523GMW2-F1
#
_entry.id   AF-A0A523GMW2-F1
#
_cell.length_a   1.000
_cell.length_b   1.000
_cell.length_c   1.000
_cell.angle_alpha   90.00
_cell.angle_beta   90.00
_cell.angle_gamma   90.00
#
_symmetry.space_group_name_H-M   'P 1'
#
loop_
_entity.id
_entity.type
_entity.pdbx_description
1 polymer ?
#
loop_
_entity_poly.entity_id
_entity_poly.type
_entity_poly.pdbx_seq_one_letter_code
_entity_poly.pdbx_strand_id
1 'polypeptide(L)'
;MDKFDLTIFSFLFSICLFGQTQLGQNISVPDTFFAVGNSVATSQEGSRVVVGGYGKSSYGFRVYDYINNDWTQLPSVNNTEYPNDVSAYSVSISSNGNRVAIGAVKNLINNDLGHFKVYDYDGTNWSQVGPTIYGETNDDLFGLVLELSASGMRLVVGAKF
;
A
#
# COMPACT_ATOMS: atom_id res chain seq x y z
N MET A 1 -10.34 -4.42 -20.35
CA MET A 1 -9.12 -4.96 -19.71
C MET A 1 -8.62 -3.82 -18.87
N ASP A 2 -9.16 -3.72 -17.67
CA ASP A 2 -9.28 -2.43 -17.01
C ASP A 2 -8.15 -2.29 -16.01
N LYS A 3 -7.22 -1.40 -16.34
CA LYS A 3 -6.12 -0.98 -15.47
C LYS A 3 -6.67 0.05 -14.48
N PHE A 4 -6.39 -0.16 -13.20
CA PHE A 4 -6.59 0.85 -12.16
C PHE A 4 -5.30 1.66 -12.04
N ASP A 5 -5.41 2.96 -12.27
CA ASP A 5 -4.38 3.94 -11.94
C ASP A 5 -4.92 4.79 -10.78
N LEU A 6 -4.09 5.07 -9.78
CA LEU A 6 -4.45 5.96 -8.68
C LEU A 6 -3.53 7.17 -8.67
N THR A 7 -4.11 8.35 -8.49
CA THR A 7 -3.43 9.65 -8.58
C THR A 7 -3.76 10.47 -7.35
N ILE A 8 -2.77 11.15 -6.77
CA ILE A 8 -2.87 11.95 -5.54
C ILE A 8 -2.59 13.44 -5.88
N PHE A 9 -3.35 14.37 -5.29
CA PHE A 9 -3.24 15.83 -5.51
C PHE A 9 -3.03 16.61 -4.20
N SER A 10 -2.31 17.73 -4.26
CA SER A 10 -2.19 18.73 -3.18
C SER A 10 -2.70 20.11 -3.65
N PHE A 11 -3.17 20.95 -2.71
CA PHE A 11 -3.72 22.28 -3.00
C PHE A 11 -2.89 23.39 -2.34
N LEU A 12 -2.42 24.36 -3.13
CA LEU A 12 -1.84 25.61 -2.65
C LEU A 12 -2.66 26.80 -3.14
N PHE A 13 -2.92 27.75 -2.23
CA PHE A 13 -3.75 28.93 -2.46
C PHE A 13 -2.91 30.06 -3.06
N SER A 14 -3.06 30.32 -4.37
CA SER A 14 -2.61 31.54 -5.03
C SER A 14 -3.50 31.84 -6.25
N ILE A 15 -3.73 33.12 -6.53
CA ILE A 15 -4.70 33.61 -7.52
C ILE A 15 -4.14 33.41 -8.93
N CYS A 16 -4.34 32.22 -9.53
CA CYS A 16 -4.51 31.98 -10.99
C CYS A 16 -4.73 30.47 -11.28
N LEU A 17 -5.68 30.17 -12.17
CA LEU A 17 -6.03 28.88 -12.80
C LEU A 17 -6.01 27.63 -11.91
N PHE A 18 -7.19 27.17 -11.51
CA PHE A 18 -7.39 25.81 -11.00
C PHE A 18 -7.04 24.80 -12.11
N GLY A 19 -5.84 24.25 -12.06
CA GLY A 19 -5.37 23.18 -12.94
C GLY A 19 -4.57 22.16 -12.15
N GLN A 20 -4.75 20.89 -12.47
CA GLN A 20 -3.92 19.82 -11.93
C GLN A 20 -2.56 19.88 -12.62
N THR A 21 -1.47 19.87 -11.84
CA THR A 21 -0.11 19.76 -12.36
C THR A 21 0.45 18.40 -11.96
N GLN A 22 0.96 17.65 -12.94
CA GLN A 22 1.63 16.38 -12.67
C GLN A 22 2.94 16.61 -11.93
N LEU A 23 3.15 15.84 -10.85
CA LEU A 23 4.41 15.79 -10.12
C LEU A 23 5.21 14.55 -10.55
N GLY A 24 6.38 14.77 -11.16
CA GLY A 24 7.27 13.69 -11.60
C GLY A 24 6.75 12.89 -12.79
N GLN A 25 7.51 11.86 -13.18
CA GLN A 25 7.10 10.95 -14.24
C GLN A 25 6.02 9.98 -13.76
N ASN A 26 5.37 9.30 -14.71
CA ASN A 26 4.45 8.22 -14.38
C ASN A 26 5.21 7.08 -13.69
N ILE A 27 4.71 6.66 -12.53
CA ILE A 27 5.22 5.45 -11.85
C ILE A 27 4.82 4.24 -12.70
N SER A 28 5.80 3.65 -13.39
CA SER A 28 5.62 2.46 -14.21
C SER A 28 6.38 1.30 -13.59
N VAL A 29 5.68 0.20 -13.30
CA VAL A 29 6.33 -1.04 -12.86
C VAL A 29 6.51 -1.95 -14.07
N PRO A 30 7.73 -2.34 -14.43
CA PRO A 30 8.00 -3.12 -15.65
C PRO A 30 7.59 -4.60 -15.56
N ASP A 31 7.07 -5.07 -14.42
CA ASP A 31 6.73 -6.47 -14.22
C ASP A 31 5.40 -6.85 -14.89
N THR A 32 5.47 -7.78 -15.85
CA THR A 32 4.33 -8.32 -16.60
C THR A 32 3.34 -9.14 -15.75
N PHE A 33 3.64 -9.36 -14.46
CA PHE A 33 2.81 -10.11 -13.52
C PHE A 33 2.28 -9.27 -12.36
N PHE A 34 2.46 -7.94 -12.39
CA PHE A 34 2.04 -7.04 -11.31
C PHE A 34 0.96 -6.06 -11.81
N ALA A 35 -0.29 -6.25 -11.40
CA ALA A 35 -1.28 -5.19 -11.49
C ALA A 35 -1.02 -4.20 -10.35
N VAL A 36 -0.26 -3.13 -10.62
CA VAL A 36 -0.15 -1.95 -9.74
C VAL A 36 -1.51 -1.26 -9.59
N GLY A 37 -1.65 -0.47 -8.53
CA GLY A 37 -2.60 0.64 -8.53
C GLY A 37 -4.02 0.27 -8.09
N ASN A 38 -4.24 -0.95 -7.60
CA ASN A 38 -5.56 -1.29 -7.07
C ASN A 38 -5.91 -0.55 -5.78
N SER A 39 -4.90 -0.26 -4.96
CA SER A 39 -5.05 0.51 -3.74
C SER A 39 -3.83 1.40 -3.60
N VAL A 40 -4.00 2.69 -3.31
CA VAL A 40 -2.86 3.54 -2.97
C VAL A 40 -3.20 4.49 -1.84
N ALA A 41 -2.17 4.89 -1.10
CA ALA A 41 -2.27 5.84 0.00
C ALA A 41 -1.12 6.84 -0.06
N THR A 42 -1.33 8.01 0.55
CA THR A 42 -0.37 9.11 0.58
C THR A 42 -0.04 9.52 2.00
N SER A 43 1.22 9.89 2.25
CA SER A 43 1.57 10.66 3.45
C SER A 43 0.88 12.03 3.41
N GLN A 44 0.82 12.71 4.55
CA GLN A 44 0.08 13.96 4.72
C GLN A 44 0.50 15.04 3.71
N GLU A 45 1.79 15.15 3.46
CA GLU A 45 2.36 16.15 2.54
C GLU A 45 2.44 15.68 1.08
N GLY A 46 2.00 14.46 0.77
CA GLY A 46 2.12 13.92 -0.58
C GLY A 46 3.53 13.49 -0.97
N SER A 47 4.51 13.57 -0.07
CA SER A 47 5.91 13.26 -0.36
C SER A 47 6.21 11.77 -0.45
N ARG A 48 5.34 10.92 0.08
CA ARG A 48 5.47 9.47 0.04
C ARG A 48 4.14 8.84 -0.34
N VAL A 49 4.20 7.88 -1.26
CA VAL A 49 3.03 7.12 -1.70
C VAL A 49 3.27 5.62 -1.57
N VAL A 50 2.24 4.90 -1.19
CA VAL A 50 2.24 3.44 -1.12
C VAL A 50 1.27 2.94 -2.17
N VAL A 51 1.72 2.07 -3.06
CA VAL A 51 0.95 1.49 -4.15
C VAL A 51 0.85 0.00 -3.91
N GLY A 52 -0.35 -0.47 -3.56
CA GLY A 52 -0.70 -1.89 -3.54
C GLY A 52 -0.89 -2.45 -4.95
N GLY A 53 -0.73 -3.76 -5.08
CA GLY A 53 -0.97 -4.46 -6.33
C GLY A 53 -1.26 -5.94 -6.15
N TYR A 54 -1.75 -6.54 -7.24
CA TYR A 54 -2.06 -7.97 -7.33
C TYR A 54 -1.06 -8.68 -8.23
N GLY A 55 -0.59 -9.85 -7.81
CA GLY A 55 0.06 -10.82 -8.70
C GLY A 55 1.26 -11.53 -8.10
N LYS A 56 1.92 -12.39 -8.87
CA LYS A 56 3.02 -13.28 -8.41
C LYS A 56 4.36 -12.55 -8.19
N SER A 57 4.34 -11.36 -7.60
CA SER A 57 5.55 -10.70 -7.14
C SER A 57 5.61 -10.83 -5.62
N SER A 58 6.76 -11.20 -5.09
CA SER A 58 7.07 -11.37 -3.66
C SER A 58 6.89 -10.11 -2.78
N TYR A 59 6.25 -9.06 -3.30
CA TYR A 59 6.26 -7.72 -2.72
C TYR A 59 4.87 -7.17 -2.40
N GLY A 60 3.82 -7.50 -3.17
CA GLY A 60 2.41 -7.11 -2.92
C GLY A 60 2.11 -5.60 -2.98
N PHE A 61 3.05 -4.75 -2.59
CA PHE A 61 2.98 -3.30 -2.59
C PHE A 61 4.38 -2.71 -2.83
N ARG A 62 4.44 -1.42 -3.17
CA ARG A 62 5.67 -0.64 -3.30
C ARG A 62 5.47 0.72 -2.65
N VAL A 63 6.56 1.31 -2.17
CA VAL A 63 6.56 2.65 -1.58
C VAL A 63 7.50 3.53 -2.36
N TYR A 64 7.10 4.77 -2.64
CA TYR A 64 7.87 5.73 -3.41
C TYR A 64 7.96 7.05 -2.66
N ASP A 65 9.13 7.68 -2.71
CA ASP A 65 9.35 9.04 -2.26
C ASP A 65 9.45 10.00 -3.45
N TYR A 66 8.89 11.18 -3.28
CA TYR A 66 9.02 12.28 -4.23
C TYR A 66 10.32 13.04 -3.95
N ILE A 67 11.35 12.80 -4.77
CA ILE A 67 12.70 13.32 -4.61
C ILE A 67 13.14 13.97 -5.91
N ASN A 68 13.68 15.19 -5.84
CA ASN A 68 14.23 15.91 -7.00
C ASN A 68 13.24 16.00 -8.19
N ASN A 69 11.98 16.29 -7.87
CA ASN A 69 10.87 16.36 -8.82
C ASN A 69 10.51 15.05 -9.53
N ASP A 70 10.89 13.88 -8.99
CA ASP A 70 10.50 12.58 -9.53
C ASP A 70 10.22 11.52 -8.44
N TRP A 71 9.55 10.45 -8.83
CA TRP A 71 9.20 9.35 -7.92
C TRP A 71 10.30 8.30 -7.87
N THR A 72 10.91 8.13 -6.71
CA THR A 72 11.95 7.12 -6.46
C THR A 72 11.41 6.02 -5.57
N GLN A 73 11.51 4.76 -6.01
CA GLN A 73 11.06 3.63 -5.21
C GLN A 73 11.98 3.42 -3.99
N LEU A 74 11.40 3.25 -2.81
CA LEU A 74 12.10 2.78 -1.63
C LEU A 74 12.40 1.27 -1.72
N PRO A 75 13.32 0.75 -0.88
CA PRO A 75 13.62 -0.67 -0.85
C PRO A 75 12.35 -1.52 -0.65
N SER A 76 12.27 -2.62 -1.40
CA SER A 76 11.14 -3.53 -1.32
C SER A 76 11.07 -4.22 0.04
N VAL A 77 9.85 -4.54 0.47
CA VAL A 77 9.63 -5.34 1.68
C VAL A 77 9.82 -6.81 1.33
N ASN A 78 10.80 -7.48 1.94
CA ASN A 78 11.01 -8.90 1.72
C ASN A 78 9.97 -9.73 2.50
N ASN A 79 8.90 -10.17 1.85
CA ASN A 79 7.93 -11.08 2.45
C ASN A 79 8.33 -12.54 2.16
N THR A 80 9.06 -13.16 3.09
CA THR A 80 9.52 -14.56 2.97
C THR A 80 8.50 -15.58 3.47
N GLU A 81 7.48 -15.14 4.20
CA GLU A 81 6.53 -16.01 4.91
C GLU A 81 5.53 -16.68 3.95
N TYR A 82 5.14 -15.98 2.89
CA TYR A 82 4.16 -16.47 1.93
C TYR A 82 4.49 -16.06 0.49
N PRO A 83 5.37 -16.78 -0.22
CA PRO A 83 5.78 -16.45 -1.59
C PRO A 83 4.63 -16.46 -2.61
N ASN A 84 3.45 -16.97 -2.24
CA ASN A 84 2.24 -17.04 -3.07
C ASN A 84 1.02 -16.26 -2.50
N ASP A 85 1.15 -15.63 -1.33
CA ASP A 85 0.11 -14.78 -0.72
C ASP A 85 0.43 -13.31 -1.04
N VAL A 86 0.29 -12.99 -2.32
CA VAL A 86 0.97 -11.86 -2.97
C VAL A 86 -0.03 -10.86 -3.53
N SER A 87 -0.97 -10.45 -2.70
CA SER A 87 -2.01 -9.50 -3.07
C SER A 87 -2.24 -8.50 -1.94
N ALA A 88 -1.82 -7.25 -2.14
CA ALA A 88 -2.22 -6.15 -1.25
C ALA A 88 -3.55 -5.58 -1.75
N TYR A 89 -4.64 -6.01 -1.14
CA TYR A 89 -5.99 -5.53 -1.45
C TYR A 89 -6.23 -4.12 -0.90
N SER A 90 -5.62 -3.82 0.24
CA SER A 90 -5.73 -2.53 0.90
C SER A 90 -4.37 -2.08 1.41
N VAL A 91 -4.08 -0.79 1.24
CA VAL A 91 -2.91 -0.15 1.82
C VAL A 91 -3.30 1.12 2.56
N SER A 92 -2.62 1.40 3.65
CA SER A 92 -2.74 2.67 4.37
C SER A 92 -1.37 3.11 4.87
N ILE A 93 -1.19 4.42 5.04
CA ILE A 93 0.07 5.03 5.48
C ILE A 93 -0.21 6.09 6.54
N SER A 94 0.67 6.16 7.53
CA SER A 94 0.69 7.24 8.53
C SER A 94 1.06 8.59 7.91
N SER A 95 0.69 9.68 8.61
CA SER A 95 0.93 11.06 8.16
C SER A 95 2.41 11.34 7.86
N ASN A 96 3.33 10.82 8.68
CA ASN A 96 4.77 10.99 8.51
C ASN A 96 5.38 10.04 7.46
N GLY A 97 4.59 9.12 6.90
CA GLY A 97 5.03 8.19 5.88
C GLY A 97 5.83 6.98 6.37
N ASN A 98 6.12 6.86 7.66
CA ASN A 98 7.06 5.84 8.17
C ASN A 98 6.39 4.54 8.60
N ARG A 99 5.07 4.52 8.74
CA ARG A 99 4.30 3.29 8.99
C ARG A 99 3.30 3.03 7.87
N VAL A 100 3.26 1.80 7.40
CA VAL A 100 2.30 1.30 6.42
C VAL A 100 1.56 0.08 6.95
N ALA A 101 0.29 -0.06 6.61
CA ALA A 101 -0.51 -1.25 6.86
C ALA A 101 -0.99 -1.81 5.53
N ILE A 102 -0.95 -3.14 5.41
CA ILE A 102 -1.25 -3.86 4.18
C ILE A 102 -2.21 -5.01 4.53
N GLY A 103 -3.33 -5.05 3.83
CA GLY A 103 -4.34 -6.10 3.98
C GLY A 103 -4.36 -7.01 2.76
N ALA A 104 -4.54 -8.31 3.01
CA ALA A 104 -4.50 -9.35 1.99
C ALA A 104 -5.60 -10.39 2.26
N VAL A 105 -6.39 -10.70 1.22
CA VAL A 105 -7.54 -11.62 1.30
C VAL A 105 -7.40 -12.74 0.29
N LYS A 106 -6.21 -13.31 0.08
CA LYS A 106 -6.12 -14.43 -0.87
C LYS A 106 -5.04 -15.43 -0.53
N ASN A 107 -5.48 -16.61 -0.10
CA ASN A 107 -4.68 -17.82 -0.23
C ASN A 107 -5.45 -18.89 -1.01
N LEU A 108 -4.98 -19.18 -2.24
CA LEU A 108 -5.57 -20.18 -3.15
C LEU A 108 -5.45 -21.64 -2.64
N ILE A 109 -4.94 -21.85 -1.42
CA ILE A 109 -4.53 -23.18 -0.97
C ILE A 109 -5.30 -23.64 0.26
N ASN A 110 -5.82 -22.77 1.13
CA ASN A 110 -6.67 -23.16 2.26
C ASN A 110 -7.43 -21.94 2.77
N ASN A 111 -8.76 -22.01 2.81
CA ASN A 111 -9.60 -21.27 3.76
C ASN A 111 -9.21 -19.79 3.96
N ASP A 112 -9.75 -18.92 3.12
CA ASP A 112 -9.41 -17.50 3.07
C ASP A 112 -9.90 -16.75 4.31
N LEU A 113 -9.09 -16.78 5.36
CA LEU A 113 -9.31 -16.00 6.58
C LEU A 113 -9.04 -14.50 6.33
N GLY A 114 -8.28 -14.17 5.28
CA GLY A 114 -7.65 -12.86 5.16
C GLY A 114 -6.65 -12.56 6.30
N HIS A 115 -5.84 -11.53 6.11
CA HIS A 115 -4.90 -11.05 7.11
C HIS A 115 -4.47 -9.61 6.86
N PHE A 116 -3.79 -9.02 7.84
CA PHE A 116 -3.03 -7.78 7.64
C PHE A 116 -1.64 -7.87 8.24
N LYS A 117 -0.76 -7.01 7.71
CA LYS A 117 0.61 -6.77 8.20
C LYS A 117 0.83 -5.27 8.35
N VAL A 118 1.67 -4.89 9.31
CA VAL A 118 2.10 -3.51 9.53
C VAL A 118 3.61 -3.46 9.40
N TYR A 119 4.14 -2.43 8.74
CA TYR A 119 5.58 -2.23 8.59
C TYR A 119 6.00 -0.83 9.00
N ASP A 120 7.15 -0.74 9.65
CA ASP A 120 7.84 0.52 9.96
C ASP A 120 9.10 0.67 9.09
N TYR A 121 9.30 1.89 8.61
CA TYR A 121 10.49 2.32 7.90
C TYR A 121 11.49 2.98 8.86
N ASP A 122 12.71 2.45 8.91
CA ASP A 122 13.78 2.97 9.77
C ASP A 122 14.65 4.05 9.11
N GLY A 123 14.30 4.47 7.88
CA GLY A 123 15.12 5.35 7.04
C GLY A 123 15.99 4.59 6.03
N THR A 124 16.09 3.27 6.14
CA THR A 124 16.83 2.40 5.23
C THR A 124 15.96 1.25 4.75
N ASN A 125 15.34 0.49 5.66
CA ASN A 125 14.58 -0.72 5.38
C ASN A 125 13.19 -0.68 6.02
N TRP A 126 12.31 -1.52 5.48
CA TRP A 126 11.02 -1.82 6.08
C TRP A 126 11.12 -3.06 6.97
N SER A 127 10.55 -2.98 8.17
CA SER A 127 10.48 -4.09 9.13
C SER A 127 9.05 -4.30 9.60
N GLN A 128 8.63 -5.55 9.73
CA GLN A 128 7.27 -5.86 10.18
C GLN A 128 7.12 -5.53 11.67
N VAL A 129 6.02 -4.87 12.02
CA VAL A 129 5.64 -4.55 13.39
C VAL A 129 4.80 -5.69 13.94
N GLY A 130 5.43 -6.55 14.75
CA GLY A 130 4.76 -7.68 15.36
C GLY A 130 4.36 -8.80 14.38
N PRO A 131 3.60 -9.80 14.86
CA PRO A 131 3.17 -10.91 14.02
C PRO A 131 2.08 -10.50 13.03
N THR A 132 1.93 -11.30 11.97
CA THR A 132 0.77 -11.23 11.06
C THR A 132 -0.50 -11.57 11.83
N ILE A 133 -1.58 -10.81 11.61
CA ILE A 133 -2.89 -11.05 12.24
C ILE A 133 -3.87 -11.54 11.17
N TYR A 134 -4.50 -12.69 11.42
CA TYR A 134 -5.42 -13.36 10.51
C TYR A 134 -6.87 -13.18 10.96
N GLY A 135 -7.81 -13.28 10.03
CA GLY A 135 -9.23 -13.41 10.36
C GLY A 135 -9.53 -14.71 11.09
N GLU A 136 -10.72 -14.78 11.67
CA GLU A 136 -11.11 -15.90 12.53
C GLU A 136 -11.92 -16.96 11.78
N THR A 137 -12.61 -16.57 10.71
CA THR A 137 -13.53 -17.44 9.96
C THR A 137 -13.19 -17.45 8.48
N ASN A 138 -13.42 -18.58 7.82
CA ASN A 138 -13.26 -18.69 6.37
C ASN A 138 -14.21 -17.71 5.68
N ASP A 139 -13.74 -17.08 4.62
CA ASP A 139 -14.52 -16.14 3.79
C ASP A 139 -14.93 -14.85 4.52
N ASP A 140 -14.37 -14.55 5.71
CA ASP A 140 -14.54 -13.25 6.39
C ASP A 140 -13.81 -12.13 5.62
N LEU A 141 -12.84 -12.44 4.75
CA LEU A 141 -12.12 -11.42 3.98
C LEU A 141 -11.45 -10.36 4.90
N PHE A 142 -10.92 -10.79 6.04
CA PHE A 142 -10.27 -9.91 7.01
C PHE A 142 -9.12 -9.15 6.33
N GLY A 143 -9.06 -7.83 6.50
CA GLY A 143 -8.05 -7.03 5.81
C GLY A 143 -8.41 -6.64 4.38
N LEU A 144 -9.63 -6.93 3.91
CA LEU A 144 -10.12 -6.38 2.65
C LEU A 144 -10.08 -4.85 2.65
N VAL A 145 -10.45 -4.25 3.79
CA VAL A 145 -10.36 -2.81 4.03
C VAL A 145 -9.62 -2.56 5.34
N LEU A 146 -8.77 -1.55 5.36
CA LEU A 146 -8.09 -1.10 6.57
C LEU A 146 -7.77 0.40 6.50
N GLU A 147 -7.54 1.00 7.66
CA GLU A 147 -7.12 2.40 7.76
C GLU A 147 -6.23 2.63 8.98
N LEU A 148 -5.06 3.24 8.76
CA LEU A 148 -4.22 3.77 9.81
C LEU A 148 -4.66 5.17 10.21
N SER A 149 -4.72 5.42 11.51
CA SER A 149 -4.74 6.79 12.04
C SER A 149 -3.52 7.58 11.56
N ALA A 150 -3.64 8.92 11.52
CA ALA A 150 -2.55 9.82 11.13
C ALA A 150 -1.24 9.57 11.91
N SER A 151 -1.31 9.26 13.21
CA SER A 151 -0.12 8.95 14.03
C SER A 151 0.48 7.55 13.76
N GLY A 152 -0.23 6.69 13.03
CA GLY A 152 0.15 5.28 12.82
C GLY A 152 -0.05 4.39 14.06
N MET A 153 -0.61 4.90 15.16
CA MET A 153 -0.74 4.14 16.41
C MET A 153 -2.00 3.29 16.49
N ARG A 154 -3.00 3.58 15.67
CA ARG A 154 -4.26 2.85 15.59
C ARG A 154 -4.49 2.39 14.16
N LEU A 155 -4.99 1.17 14.03
CA LEU A 155 -5.41 0.54 12.79
C LEU A 155 -6.83 0.04 12.97
N VAL A 156 -7.71 0.34 12.02
CA VAL A 156 -9.02 -0.29 11.91
C VAL A 156 -8.97 -1.27 10.74
N VAL A 157 -9.56 -2.45 10.90
CA VAL A 157 -9.59 -3.51 9.89
C VAL A 157 -11.01 -4.02 9.77
N GLY A 158 -11.49 -4.13 8.54
CA GLY A 158 -12.80 -4.69 8.24
C GLY A 158 -12.76 -6.19 8.02
N ALA A 159 -13.85 -6.83 8.41
CA ALA A 159 -14.22 -8.20 8.11
C ALA A 159 -15.63 -8.21 7.53
N LYS A 160 -15.86 -9.09 6.56
CA LYS A 160 -17.18 -9.51 6.10
C LYS A 160 -17.78 -10.45 7.15
N PHE A 161 -19.10 -10.37 7.31
CA PHE A 161 -19.89 -11.24 8.17
C PHE A 161 -20.75 -12.19 7.32
#